data_AF-A0A1D6IKJ4-F1
#
_entry.id   AF-A0A1D6IKJ4-F1
#
_cell.length_a   1.000
_cell.length_b   1.000
_cell.length_c   1.000
_cell.angle_alpha   90.00
_cell.angle_beta   90.00
_cell.angle_gamma   90.00
#
_symmetry.space_group_name_H-M   'P 1'
#
loop_
_entity.id
_entity.type
_entity.pdbx_description
1 polymer ?
#
loop_
_entity_poly.entity_id
_entity_poly.type
_entity_poly.pdbx_seq_one_letter_code
_entity_poly.pdbx_strand_id
1 'polypeptide(L)'
;MPRHLTVERAILQRLKNYPGNYLQALMAIPKALRLMYVHSYQSYLWNHAASMRVEKYGISQVVEGDLVYKTGSSLGEAITTDTFDDDDSHVNSPEMEMSCETLTEEMIQSVKVVDSEDLLKAVYSFEDVVLPLPGSETLFPGNEVTMIYHEIAKKDGISLIESAHGIKDFSITSMKGGYRRVLQRPIDFEWDLMTYTDDNTPLVPTDLDVLSETQLSETNEPLSDGTCSCPSSDSRLQVLLDTSGPTIEASSVETKSIGISDLSPEKLAVKLEFTLPASSYATMAIRELTKTSTSVTSCSILFFGFVNT
;
A
#
# COMPACT_ATOMS: atom_id res chain seq x y z
N MET A 1 -4.16 27.80 -13.57
CA MET A 1 -4.41 26.47 -12.96
C MET A 1 -3.48 26.30 -11.77
N PRO A 2 -3.95 25.78 -10.61
CA PRO A 2 -3.12 25.53 -9.43
C PRO A 2 -1.87 24.68 -9.72
N ARG A 3 -0.82 24.83 -8.89
CA ARG A 3 0.47 24.18 -9.14
C ARG A 3 0.45 22.65 -8.97
N HIS A 4 -0.43 22.13 -8.12
CA HIS A 4 -0.54 20.70 -7.79
C HIS A 4 -1.22 19.86 -8.88
N LEU A 5 -1.94 20.48 -9.82
CA LEU A 5 -2.61 19.80 -10.94
C LEU A 5 -1.63 19.54 -12.09
N THR A 6 -0.64 18.68 -11.84
CA THR A 6 0.49 18.46 -12.75
C THR A 6 0.06 17.83 -14.07
N VAL A 7 -0.84 16.84 -14.02
CA VAL A 7 -1.32 16.08 -15.19
C VAL A 7 -2.19 16.97 -16.08
N GLU A 8 -3.19 17.62 -15.51
CA GLU A 8 -4.13 18.49 -16.21
C GLU A 8 -3.41 19.67 -16.85
N ARG A 9 -2.43 20.24 -16.13
CA ARG A 9 -1.60 21.32 -16.65
C ARG A 9 -0.79 20.85 -17.86
N ALA A 10 -0.16 19.67 -17.81
CA ALA A 10 0.63 19.14 -18.91
C ALA A 10 -0.23 18.92 -20.17
N ILE A 11 -1.41 18.33 -20.01
CA ILE A 11 -2.39 18.11 -21.09
C ILE A 11 -2.81 19.45 -21.71
N LEU A 12 -3.26 20.42 -20.89
CA LEU A 12 -3.75 21.70 -21.40
C LEU A 12 -2.64 22.52 -22.07
N GLN A 13 -1.42 22.50 -21.54
CA GLN A 13 -0.28 23.18 -22.17
C GLN A 13 0.00 22.61 -23.57
N ARG A 14 -0.10 21.29 -23.74
CA ARG A 14 0.10 20.66 -25.05
C ARG A 14 -1.05 20.92 -26.01
N LEU A 15 -2.30 20.89 -25.55
CA LEU A 15 -3.48 21.24 -26.36
C LEU A 15 -3.48 22.72 -26.79
N LYS A 16 -2.95 23.61 -25.96
CA LYS A 16 -2.77 25.02 -26.32
C LYS A 16 -1.85 25.19 -27.53
N ASN A 17 -0.75 24.43 -27.56
CA ASN A 17 0.24 24.52 -28.63
C ASN A 17 -0.18 23.74 -29.88
N TYR A 18 -0.91 22.63 -29.70
CA TYR A 18 -1.35 21.73 -30.77
C TYR A 18 -2.85 21.41 -30.61
N PRO A 19 -3.75 22.33 -30.97
CA PRO A 19 -5.18 22.13 -30.82
C PRO A 19 -5.66 20.93 -31.66
N GLY A 20 -6.49 20.07 -31.07
CA GLY A 20 -7.03 18.87 -31.73
C GLY A 20 -6.11 17.65 -31.73
N ASN A 21 -4.83 17.79 -31.34
CA ASN A 21 -3.92 16.65 -31.22
C ASN A 21 -3.95 16.06 -29.79
N TYR A 22 -5.02 15.32 -29.49
CA TYR A 22 -5.25 14.73 -28.17
C TYR A 22 -4.18 13.71 -27.77
N LEU A 23 -3.66 12.96 -28.74
CA LEU A 23 -2.63 11.97 -28.47
C LEU A 23 -1.35 12.63 -27.93
N GLN A 24 -0.89 13.70 -28.56
CA GLN A 24 0.29 14.45 -28.10
C GLN A 24 0.07 15.12 -26.73
N ALA A 25 -1.18 15.39 -26.37
CA ALA A 25 -1.53 15.90 -25.05
C ALA A 25 -1.50 14.79 -23.99
N LEU A 26 -1.97 13.58 -24.30
CA LEU A 26 -1.85 12.42 -23.41
C LEU A 26 -0.40 11.97 -23.24
N MET A 27 0.39 12.01 -24.32
CA MET A 27 1.84 11.75 -24.29
C MET A 27 2.65 12.77 -23.48
N ALA A 28 2.03 13.88 -23.07
CA ALA A 28 2.66 14.86 -22.18
C ALA A 28 2.76 14.39 -20.73
N ILE A 29 1.88 13.48 -20.33
CA ILE A 29 1.82 12.92 -18.99
C ILE A 29 3.02 11.97 -18.83
N PRO A 30 3.80 12.01 -17.74
CA PRO A 30 4.89 11.05 -17.52
C PRO A 30 4.45 9.59 -17.67
N LYS A 31 5.31 8.73 -18.23
CA LYS A 31 4.97 7.34 -18.60
C LYS A 31 4.36 6.56 -17.44
N ALA A 32 4.92 6.65 -16.23
CA ALA A 32 4.40 5.98 -15.03
C ALA A 32 2.92 6.30 -14.76
N LEU A 33 2.53 7.58 -14.86
CA LEU A 33 1.14 8.00 -14.65
C LEU A 33 0.22 7.59 -15.81
N ARG A 34 0.74 7.45 -17.03
CA ARG A 34 -0.05 6.90 -18.15
C ARG A 34 -0.36 5.42 -17.93
N LEU A 35 0.65 4.64 -17.53
CA LEU A 35 0.51 3.22 -17.24
C LEU A 35 -0.46 2.97 -16.07
N MET A 36 -0.50 3.87 -15.08
CA MET A 36 -1.47 3.82 -13.97
C MET A 36 -2.92 3.68 -14.46
N TYR A 37 -3.31 4.35 -15.55
CA TYR A 37 -4.68 4.22 -16.08
C TYR A 37 -4.93 2.82 -16.63
N VAL A 38 -3.97 2.23 -17.35
CA VAL A 38 -4.10 0.86 -17.88
C VAL A 38 -4.14 -0.16 -16.73
N HIS A 39 -3.26 -0.03 -15.74
CA HIS A 39 -3.23 -0.89 -14.56
C HIS A 39 -4.48 -0.76 -13.70
N SER A 40 -5.06 0.44 -13.60
CA SER A 40 -6.33 0.65 -12.89
C SER A 40 -7.47 -0.11 -13.57
N TYR A 41 -7.47 -0.17 -14.90
CA TYR A 41 -8.46 -0.93 -15.66
C TYR A 41 -8.24 -2.45 -15.54
N GLN A 42 -6.98 -2.93 -15.58
CA GLN A 42 -6.67 -4.33 -15.28
C GLN A 42 -7.16 -4.72 -13.87
N SER A 43 -6.91 -3.87 -12.88
CA SER A 43 -7.34 -4.08 -11.50
C SER A 43 -8.86 -4.07 -11.36
N TYR A 44 -9.55 -3.22 -12.12
CA TYR A 44 -11.01 -3.19 -12.18
C TYR A 44 -11.58 -4.52 -12.71
N LEU A 45 -11.06 -5.01 -13.85
CA LEU A 45 -11.46 -6.32 -14.38
C LEU A 45 -11.19 -7.45 -13.38
N TRP A 46 -10.01 -7.44 -12.76
CA TRP A 46 -9.62 -8.42 -11.75
C TRP A 46 -10.55 -8.41 -10.54
N ASN A 47 -10.91 -7.23 -10.02
CA ASN A 47 -11.83 -7.12 -8.87
C ASN A 47 -13.21 -7.72 -9.16
N HIS A 48 -13.73 -7.50 -10.37
CA HIS A 48 -14.98 -8.10 -10.81
C HIS A 48 -14.87 -9.62 -10.96
N ALA A 49 -13.78 -10.11 -11.52
CA ALA A 49 -13.52 -11.54 -11.65
C ALA A 49 -13.34 -12.24 -10.30
N ALA A 50 -12.58 -11.64 -9.37
CA ALA A 50 -12.40 -12.14 -8.03
C ALA A 50 -13.73 -12.21 -7.27
N SER A 51 -14.55 -11.16 -7.36
CA SER A 51 -15.88 -11.13 -6.75
C SER A 51 -16.77 -12.24 -7.30
N MET A 52 -16.83 -12.41 -8.62
CA MET A 52 -17.64 -13.47 -9.24
C MET A 52 -17.10 -14.87 -8.92
N ARG A 53 -15.77 -15.07 -8.88
CA ARG A 53 -15.16 -16.34 -8.49
C ARG A 53 -15.58 -16.74 -7.08
N VAL A 54 -15.60 -15.79 -6.14
CA VAL A 54 -16.02 -16.04 -4.75
C VAL A 54 -17.53 -16.26 -4.66
N GLU A 55 -18.33 -15.45 -5.35
CA GLU A 55 -19.80 -15.57 -5.36
C GLU A 55 -20.27 -16.93 -5.91
N LYS A 56 -19.66 -17.38 -7.00
CA LYS A 56 -20.11 -18.56 -7.73
C LYS A 56 -19.66 -19.88 -7.12
N TYR A 57 -18.41 -19.93 -6.66
CA TYR A 57 -17.77 -21.19 -6.26
C TYR A 57 -17.36 -21.20 -4.76
N GLY A 58 -17.48 -20.07 -4.07
CA GLY A 58 -17.10 -19.94 -2.66
C GLY A 58 -15.58 -19.92 -2.43
N ILE A 59 -15.20 -19.95 -1.15
CA ILE A 59 -13.80 -19.88 -0.67
C ILE A 59 -13.29 -21.21 -0.08
N SER A 60 -14.13 -22.24 -0.06
CA SER A 60 -13.82 -23.49 0.67
C SER A 60 -12.83 -24.38 -0.06
N GLN A 61 -12.81 -24.34 -1.39
CA GLN A 61 -11.99 -25.22 -2.21
C GLN A 61 -11.63 -24.62 -3.56
N VAL A 62 -10.59 -25.18 -4.16
CA VAL A 62 -10.22 -24.96 -5.56
C VAL A 62 -11.19 -25.72 -6.46
N VAL A 63 -11.48 -25.16 -7.64
CA VAL A 63 -12.38 -25.75 -8.64
C VAL A 63 -11.62 -25.98 -9.95
N GLU A 64 -12.06 -26.98 -10.72
CA GLU A 64 -11.50 -27.25 -12.04
C GLU A 64 -11.54 -25.99 -12.91
N GLY A 65 -10.44 -25.70 -13.61
CA GLY A 65 -10.27 -24.49 -14.38
C GLY A 65 -9.74 -23.28 -13.60
N ASP A 66 -9.61 -23.33 -12.27
CA ASP A 66 -8.89 -22.27 -11.53
C ASP A 66 -7.42 -22.20 -11.95
N LEU A 67 -6.78 -21.05 -11.76
CA LEU A 67 -5.35 -20.88 -11.97
C LEU A 67 -4.62 -20.96 -10.64
N VAL A 68 -3.49 -21.67 -10.60
CA VAL A 68 -2.62 -21.80 -9.43
C VAL A 68 -1.15 -21.73 -9.82
N TYR A 69 -0.29 -21.33 -8.89
CA TYR A 69 1.17 -21.45 -9.08
C TYR A 69 1.61 -22.91 -8.94
N LYS A 70 2.55 -23.36 -9.79
CA LYS A 70 3.11 -24.72 -9.73
C LYS A 70 3.95 -24.91 -8.46
N THR A 71 3.50 -25.78 -7.57
CA THR A 71 4.25 -26.24 -6.39
C THR A 71 5.54 -26.95 -6.82
N GLY A 72 6.72 -26.38 -6.52
CA GLY A 72 8.02 -26.97 -6.83
C GLY A 72 8.99 -26.08 -7.61
N SER A 73 8.56 -24.89 -8.05
CA SER A 73 9.50 -23.81 -8.36
C SER A 73 9.83 -23.13 -7.03
N SER A 74 11.10 -23.14 -6.64
CA SER A 74 11.56 -22.49 -5.41
C SER A 74 11.16 -21.02 -5.44
N LEU A 75 10.13 -20.65 -4.68
CA LEU A 75 9.84 -19.26 -4.35
C LEU A 75 10.83 -18.82 -3.27
N GLY A 76 12.11 -18.78 -3.65
CA GLY A 76 13.15 -18.11 -2.88
C GLY A 76 12.96 -16.61 -3.01
N GLU A 77 13.22 -15.90 -1.92
CA GLU A 77 13.28 -14.45 -1.80
C GLU A 77 13.62 -13.74 -3.11
N ALA A 78 12.81 -12.74 -3.43
CA ALA A 78 13.01 -11.81 -4.54
C ALA A 78 14.46 -11.30 -4.58
N ILE A 79 15.22 -11.78 -5.57
CA ILE A 79 16.46 -11.13 -5.97
C ILE A 79 16.05 -10.02 -6.93
N THR A 80 16.35 -8.79 -6.52
CA THR A 80 16.29 -7.57 -7.32
C THR A 80 17.19 -7.73 -8.55
N THR A 81 16.61 -7.81 -9.74
CA THR A 81 17.33 -7.54 -10.98
C THR A 81 16.59 -6.48 -11.77
N ASP A 82 17.15 -5.27 -11.71
CA ASP A 82 16.93 -4.21 -12.68
C ASP A 82 17.25 -4.70 -14.08
N THR A 83 16.23 -4.80 -14.92
CA THR A 83 16.40 -4.82 -16.38
C THR A 83 15.35 -3.91 -17.02
N PHE A 84 15.63 -2.61 -16.99
CA PHE A 84 15.23 -1.74 -18.09
C PHE A 84 16.36 -1.76 -19.10
N ASP A 85 16.12 -2.39 -20.25
CA ASP A 85 16.95 -2.15 -21.43
C ASP A 85 16.93 -0.66 -21.76
N ASP A 86 18.13 -0.12 -21.79
CA ASP A 86 18.55 1.23 -22.11
C ASP A 86 18.18 1.60 -23.56
N ASP A 87 17.46 2.72 -23.75
CA ASP A 87 17.63 3.61 -24.91
C ASP A 87 17.09 5.03 -24.58
N ASP A 88 18.00 5.84 -24.03
CA ASP A 88 18.21 7.29 -24.19
C ASP A 88 17.02 8.29 -24.15
N SER A 89 16.88 9.02 -23.04
CA SER A 89 17.15 10.48 -23.00
C SER A 89 16.75 11.12 -21.65
N HIS A 90 17.74 11.71 -21.01
CA HIS A 90 17.68 12.45 -19.74
C HIS A 90 16.52 13.46 -19.63
N VAL A 91 15.67 13.28 -18.61
CA VAL A 91 15.15 14.40 -17.79
C VAL A 91 14.97 13.93 -16.33
N ASN A 92 15.82 14.44 -15.44
CA ASN A 92 15.63 14.34 -13.99
C ASN A 92 14.30 14.98 -13.58
N SER A 93 13.37 14.18 -13.09
CA SER A 93 12.22 14.64 -12.30
C SER A 93 12.07 13.70 -11.10
N PRO A 94 11.69 14.19 -9.91
CA PRO A 94 11.72 13.41 -8.69
C PRO A 94 10.77 12.22 -8.86
N GLU A 95 11.37 11.04 -8.85
CA GLU A 95 10.71 9.77 -9.11
C GLU A 95 9.75 9.45 -7.97
N MET A 96 8.46 9.51 -8.28
CA MET A 96 7.48 8.76 -7.53
C MET A 96 7.51 7.36 -8.16
N GLU A 97 8.45 6.54 -7.69
CA GLU A 97 8.55 5.12 -8.07
C GLU A 97 7.26 4.43 -7.65
N MET A 98 6.36 4.24 -8.61
CA MET A 98 5.19 3.39 -8.44
C MET A 98 5.66 1.96 -8.67
N SER A 99 5.95 1.26 -7.58
CA SER A 99 6.29 -0.16 -7.55
C SER A 99 5.06 -1.02 -7.90
N CYS A 100 4.62 -0.97 -9.15
CA CYS A 100 3.94 -2.13 -9.72
C CYS A 100 5.03 -3.11 -10.08
N GLU A 101 5.40 -3.97 -9.13
CA GLU A 101 6.28 -5.10 -9.38
C GLU A 101 5.76 -5.86 -10.61
N THR A 102 6.44 -5.70 -11.73
CA THR A 102 6.31 -6.64 -12.82
C THR A 102 6.81 -7.96 -12.27
N LEU A 103 5.89 -8.89 -11.99
CA LEU A 103 6.25 -10.27 -11.65
C LEU A 103 7.30 -10.74 -12.64
N THR A 104 8.33 -11.43 -12.14
CA THR A 104 9.37 -11.96 -13.03
C THR A 104 8.71 -12.86 -14.07
N GLU A 105 9.27 -12.90 -15.29
CA GLU A 105 8.76 -13.78 -16.35
C GLU A 105 8.60 -15.23 -15.87
N GLU A 106 9.48 -15.66 -14.98
CA GLU A 106 9.46 -16.97 -14.34
C GLU A 106 8.18 -17.20 -13.50
N MET A 107 7.72 -16.19 -12.75
CA MET A 107 6.47 -16.28 -12.00
C MET A 107 5.25 -16.36 -12.93
N ILE A 108 5.26 -15.64 -14.06
CA ILE A 108 4.18 -15.71 -15.06
C ILE A 108 4.12 -17.11 -15.71
N GLN A 109 5.27 -17.71 -16.02
CA GLN A 109 5.37 -19.05 -16.61
C GLN A 109 5.07 -20.20 -15.62
N SER A 110 5.16 -19.92 -14.32
CA SER A 110 4.89 -20.89 -13.26
C SER A 110 3.40 -21.15 -13.02
N VAL A 111 2.48 -20.42 -13.67
CA VAL A 111 1.03 -20.63 -13.52
C VAL A 111 0.55 -21.84 -14.33
N LYS A 112 -0.42 -22.58 -13.78
CA LYS A 112 -1.15 -23.64 -14.47
C LYS A 112 -2.65 -23.54 -14.22
N VAL A 113 -3.42 -24.11 -15.16
CA VAL A 113 -4.85 -24.38 -14.98
C VAL A 113 -5.01 -25.68 -14.20
N VAL A 114 -5.86 -25.68 -13.18
CA VAL A 114 -6.18 -26.86 -12.37
C VAL A 114 -7.06 -27.81 -13.15
N ASP A 115 -6.66 -29.07 -13.22
CA ASP A 115 -7.42 -30.15 -13.84
C ASP A 115 -8.09 -31.07 -12.79
N SER A 116 -8.92 -32.00 -13.28
CA SER A 116 -9.55 -33.02 -12.45
C SER A 116 -8.55 -33.89 -11.66
N GLU A 117 -7.33 -34.12 -12.15
CA GLU A 117 -6.34 -34.94 -11.46
C GLU A 117 -5.74 -34.22 -10.25
N ASP A 118 -5.47 -32.92 -10.38
CA ASP A 118 -4.98 -32.06 -9.32
C ASP A 118 -5.97 -31.95 -8.16
N LEU A 119 -7.28 -31.92 -8.48
CA LEU A 119 -8.35 -31.92 -7.47
C LEU A 119 -8.38 -33.22 -6.68
N LEU A 120 -8.19 -34.37 -7.34
CA LEU A 120 -8.13 -35.67 -6.67
C LEU A 120 -6.91 -35.79 -5.75
N LYS A 121 -5.79 -35.15 -6.12
CA LYS A 121 -4.57 -35.12 -5.31
C LYS A 121 -4.67 -34.13 -4.13
N ALA A 122 -5.64 -33.20 -4.16
CA ALA A 122 -5.88 -32.19 -3.12
C ALA A 122 -4.62 -31.41 -2.71
N VAL A 123 -3.75 -31.08 -3.67
CA VAL A 123 -2.46 -30.40 -3.44
C VAL A 123 -2.63 -28.89 -3.24
N TYR A 124 -3.71 -28.32 -3.76
CA TYR A 124 -3.95 -26.88 -3.77
C TYR A 124 -5.07 -26.49 -2.83
N SER A 125 -4.91 -25.33 -2.20
CA SER A 125 -5.91 -24.68 -1.38
C SER A 125 -6.46 -23.43 -2.07
N PHE A 126 -7.55 -22.87 -1.56
CA PHE A 126 -8.10 -21.62 -2.09
C PHE A 126 -7.09 -20.44 -2.00
N GLU A 127 -6.15 -20.49 -1.07
CA GLU A 127 -5.08 -19.49 -0.91
C GLU A 127 -4.10 -19.49 -2.10
N ASP A 128 -4.06 -20.59 -2.86
CA ASP A 128 -3.19 -20.75 -4.03
C ASP A 128 -3.83 -20.26 -5.32
N VAL A 129 -5.13 -19.95 -5.29
CA VAL A 129 -5.88 -19.49 -6.46
C VAL A 129 -5.45 -18.09 -6.84
N VAL A 130 -5.06 -17.93 -8.10
CA VAL A 130 -4.72 -16.66 -8.72
C VAL A 130 -5.68 -16.32 -9.85
N LEU A 131 -5.81 -15.03 -10.14
CA LEU A 131 -6.55 -14.52 -11.29
C LEU A 131 -5.67 -13.56 -12.09
N PRO A 132 -5.84 -13.50 -13.43
CA PRO A 132 -4.96 -12.73 -14.30
C PRO A 132 -5.24 -11.23 -14.25
N LEU A 133 -4.19 -10.44 -14.37
CA LEU A 133 -4.23 -9.05 -14.81
C LEU A 133 -3.98 -9.06 -16.33
N PRO A 134 -5.02 -8.89 -17.17
CA PRO A 134 -4.92 -9.20 -18.60
C PRO A 134 -3.73 -8.51 -19.29
N GLY A 135 -2.97 -9.28 -20.07
CA GLY A 135 -1.84 -8.82 -20.88
C GLY A 135 -1.52 -9.80 -22.01
N SER A 136 -0.41 -9.57 -22.71
CA SER A 136 -0.01 -10.38 -23.87
C SER A 136 0.33 -11.83 -23.52
N GLU A 137 0.78 -12.10 -22.31
CA GLU A 137 1.29 -13.41 -21.88
C GLU A 137 0.43 -14.07 -20.79
N THR A 138 -0.71 -13.48 -20.45
CA THR A 138 -1.57 -14.00 -19.38
C THR A 138 -2.50 -15.10 -19.85
N LEU A 139 -2.57 -16.16 -19.05
CA LEU A 139 -3.57 -17.21 -19.16
C LEU A 139 -4.84 -16.80 -18.44
N PHE A 140 -5.98 -17.18 -19.02
CA PHE A 140 -7.28 -17.01 -18.40
C PHE A 140 -7.73 -18.33 -17.74
N PRO A 141 -8.53 -18.28 -16.67
CA PRO A 141 -9.12 -19.48 -16.06
C PRO A 141 -9.87 -20.34 -17.09
N GLY A 142 -9.82 -21.67 -16.90
CA GLY A 142 -10.57 -22.63 -17.72
C GLY A 142 -12.06 -22.73 -17.36
N ASN A 143 -12.56 -21.88 -16.47
CA ASN A 143 -13.93 -21.89 -15.96
C ASN A 143 -14.71 -20.64 -16.38
N GLU A 144 -15.95 -20.54 -15.89
CA GLU A 144 -16.86 -19.45 -16.25
C GLU A 144 -16.37 -18.07 -15.78
N VAL A 145 -15.34 -18.02 -14.91
CA VAL A 145 -14.75 -16.75 -14.46
C VAL A 145 -14.22 -15.93 -15.63
N THR A 146 -13.67 -16.59 -16.65
CA THR A 146 -13.12 -15.92 -17.84
C THR A 146 -14.14 -15.09 -18.60
N MET A 147 -15.42 -15.45 -18.54
CA MET A 147 -16.47 -14.74 -19.27
C MET A 147 -16.58 -13.28 -18.84
N ILE A 148 -16.40 -12.96 -17.55
CA ILE A 148 -16.56 -11.60 -17.04
C ILE A 148 -15.49 -10.64 -17.56
N TYR A 149 -14.26 -11.14 -17.78
CA TYR A 149 -13.20 -10.35 -18.38
C TYR A 149 -13.60 -9.88 -19.77
N HIS A 150 -14.07 -10.81 -20.61
CA HIS A 150 -14.49 -10.50 -21.96
C HIS A 150 -15.79 -9.70 -22.02
N GLU A 151 -16.74 -9.94 -21.13
CA GLU A 151 -18.00 -9.21 -21.08
C GLU A 151 -17.79 -7.74 -20.75
N ILE A 152 -17.05 -7.44 -19.67
CA ILE A 152 -16.77 -6.06 -19.26
C ILE A 152 -15.90 -5.37 -20.32
N ALA A 153 -14.85 -6.03 -20.80
CA ALA A 153 -13.99 -5.45 -21.82
C ALA A 153 -14.75 -5.13 -23.12
N LYS A 154 -15.60 -6.05 -23.58
CA LYS A 154 -16.42 -5.83 -24.78
C LYS A 154 -17.44 -4.70 -24.58
N LYS A 155 -18.03 -4.60 -23.39
CA LYS A 155 -18.95 -3.52 -23.03
C LYS A 155 -18.27 -2.15 -23.12
N ASP A 156 -17.01 -2.07 -22.71
CA ASP A 156 -16.20 -0.86 -22.76
C ASP A 156 -15.50 -0.65 -24.12
N GLY A 157 -15.74 -1.54 -25.10
CA GLY A 157 -15.16 -1.45 -26.45
C GLY A 157 -13.67 -1.80 -26.52
N ILE A 158 -13.16 -2.54 -25.53
CA ILE A 158 -11.75 -2.94 -25.40
C ILE A 158 -11.61 -4.42 -25.78
N SER A 159 -10.63 -4.71 -26.63
CA SER A 159 -10.20 -6.09 -26.90
C SER A 159 -9.03 -6.45 -25.98
N LEU A 160 -9.13 -7.61 -25.32
CA LEU A 160 -8.06 -8.15 -24.46
C LEU A 160 -7.03 -8.97 -25.25
N ILE A 161 -7.26 -9.19 -26.55
CA ILE A 161 -6.42 -10.03 -27.41
C ILE A 161 -5.72 -9.17 -28.46
N GLU A 162 -6.42 -8.17 -29.00
CA GLU A 162 -5.92 -7.32 -30.07
C GLU A 162 -5.76 -5.88 -29.60
N SER A 163 -4.68 -5.22 -30.02
CA SER A 163 -4.52 -3.79 -29.76
C SER A 163 -5.35 -2.98 -30.75
N ALA A 164 -6.28 -2.15 -30.27
CA ALA A 164 -7.07 -1.26 -31.11
C ALA A 164 -6.23 -0.13 -31.77
N HIS A 165 -5.06 0.18 -31.20
CA HIS A 165 -4.17 1.23 -31.69
C HIS A 165 -2.68 0.82 -31.62
N GLY A 166 -1.83 1.47 -32.42
CA GLY A 166 -0.39 1.17 -32.47
C GLY A 166 0.46 1.68 -31.29
N ILE A 167 -0.16 2.32 -30.30
CA ILE A 167 0.54 3.00 -29.21
C ILE A 167 0.62 2.08 -28.00
N LYS A 168 1.81 1.56 -27.73
CA LYS A 168 2.03 0.54 -26.69
C LYS A 168 1.61 1.00 -25.29
N ASP A 169 1.90 2.26 -24.95
CA ASP A 169 1.67 2.82 -23.61
C ASP A 169 0.20 2.83 -23.15
N PHE A 170 -0.76 2.78 -24.07
CA PHE A 170 -2.19 2.78 -23.74
C PHE A 170 -2.86 1.42 -24.00
N SER A 171 -2.09 0.43 -24.44
CA SER A 171 -2.60 -0.86 -24.88
C SER A 171 -2.38 -1.92 -23.81
N ILE A 172 -3.47 -2.56 -23.38
CA ILE A 172 -3.43 -3.65 -22.41
C ILE A 172 -2.63 -4.86 -22.94
N THR A 173 -2.68 -5.08 -24.26
CA THR A 173 -2.00 -6.19 -24.95
C THR A 173 -0.53 -5.90 -25.25
N SER A 174 -0.04 -4.69 -24.95
CA SER A 174 1.39 -4.35 -25.07
C SER A 174 2.16 -4.58 -23.77
N MET A 175 1.47 -4.92 -22.68
CA MET A 175 2.05 -5.28 -21.39
C MET A 175 1.97 -6.80 -21.22
N LYS A 176 2.96 -7.41 -20.57
CA LYS A 176 2.96 -8.85 -20.29
C LYS A 176 1.73 -9.29 -19.50
N GLY A 177 1.25 -8.41 -18.61
CA GLY A 177 0.23 -8.70 -17.63
C GLY A 177 0.84 -9.38 -16.40
N GLY A 178 0.02 -10.06 -15.62
CA GLY A 178 0.48 -10.76 -14.41
C GLY A 178 -0.62 -11.57 -13.75
N TYR A 179 -0.34 -12.08 -12.55
CA TYR A 179 -1.29 -12.86 -11.77
C TYR A 179 -1.34 -12.36 -10.34
N ARG A 180 -2.54 -12.28 -9.78
CA ARG A 180 -2.75 -11.84 -8.40
C ARG A 180 -3.57 -12.88 -7.66
N ARG A 181 -3.12 -13.23 -6.44
CA ARG A 181 -3.84 -14.14 -5.54
C ARG A 181 -5.20 -13.56 -5.19
N VAL A 182 -6.23 -14.40 -5.21
CA VAL A 182 -7.60 -13.99 -4.87
C VAL A 182 -7.72 -13.72 -3.37
N LEU A 183 -7.04 -14.53 -2.56
CA LEU A 183 -7.01 -14.41 -1.10
C LEU A 183 -5.57 -14.28 -0.62
N GLN A 184 -5.34 -13.31 0.26
CA GLN A 184 -4.07 -13.13 0.95
C GLN A 184 -4.31 -13.23 2.47
N ARG A 185 -3.59 -14.12 3.14
CA ARG A 185 -3.62 -14.23 4.60
C ARG A 185 -2.59 -13.25 5.19
N PRO A 186 -2.97 -12.38 6.14
CA PRO A 186 -2.01 -11.61 6.93
C PRO A 186 -1.10 -12.54 7.74
N ILE A 187 0.17 -12.16 7.84
CA ILE A 187 1.19 -12.87 8.62
C ILE A 187 1.32 -12.16 9.97
N ASP A 188 1.68 -12.90 11.04
CA ASP A 188 1.92 -12.34 12.38
C ASP A 188 0.76 -11.45 12.89
N PHE A 189 -0.47 -11.97 12.81
CA PHE A 189 -1.67 -11.23 13.18
C PHE A 189 -1.88 -11.23 14.70
N GLU A 190 -1.73 -10.07 15.32
CA GLU A 190 -2.01 -9.81 16.73
C GLU A 190 -3.03 -8.68 16.90
N TRP A 191 -3.80 -8.73 17.99
CA TRP A 191 -4.77 -7.68 18.31
C TRP A 191 -4.91 -7.47 19.82
N ASP A 192 -5.21 -6.23 20.21
CA ASP A 192 -5.46 -5.83 21.59
C ASP A 192 -6.66 -4.85 21.67
N LEU A 193 -7.40 -4.90 22.77
CA LEU A 193 -8.53 -4.02 23.03
C LEU A 193 -8.14 -2.95 24.05
N MET A 194 -8.21 -1.70 23.63
CA MET A 194 -7.82 -0.55 24.45
C MET A 194 -9.04 0.32 24.77
N THR A 195 -9.08 0.87 25.97
CA THR A 195 -10.04 1.93 26.32
C THR A 195 -9.40 3.29 26.17
N TYR A 196 -10.16 4.28 25.71
CA TYR A 196 -9.69 5.65 25.59
C TYR A 196 -10.81 6.64 25.88
N THR A 197 -10.44 7.84 26.32
CA THR A 197 -11.37 8.92 26.64
C THR A 197 -11.25 10.11 25.69
N ASP A 198 -10.03 10.43 25.25
CA ASP A 198 -9.72 11.54 24.35
C ASP A 198 -9.32 11.05 22.95
N ASP A 199 -9.98 11.59 21.92
CA ASP A 199 -9.78 11.23 20.51
C ASP A 199 -8.45 11.76 19.94
N ASN A 200 -7.82 12.73 20.59
CA ASN A 200 -6.58 13.34 20.12
C ASN A 200 -5.32 12.71 20.72
N THR A 201 -5.48 11.83 21.72
CA THR A 201 -4.36 11.15 22.35
C THR A 201 -3.97 9.93 21.49
N PRO A 202 -2.72 9.85 20.99
CA PRO A 202 -2.25 8.68 20.24
C PRO A 202 -2.32 7.41 21.09
N LEU A 203 -2.90 6.34 20.55
CA LEU A 203 -3.03 5.05 21.25
C LEU A 203 -1.79 4.15 21.10
N VAL A 204 -0.95 4.44 20.11
CA VAL A 204 0.27 3.69 19.80
C VAL A 204 1.40 4.71 19.60
N PRO A 205 2.59 4.51 20.21
CA PRO A 205 3.73 5.40 20.01
C PRO A 205 4.23 5.31 18.58
N THR A 206 4.70 6.43 18.04
CA THR A 206 5.39 6.46 16.74
C THR A 206 6.87 6.13 16.90
N ASP A 207 7.53 5.75 15.81
CA ASP A 207 8.98 5.53 15.79
C ASP A 207 9.76 6.74 16.35
N LEU A 208 9.28 7.95 16.10
CA LEU A 208 9.90 9.18 16.59
C LEU A 208 9.79 9.29 18.12
N ASP A 209 8.66 8.91 18.70
CA ASP A 209 8.44 8.94 20.15
C ASP A 209 9.42 7.98 20.83
N VAL A 210 9.52 6.74 20.32
CA VAL A 210 10.43 5.70 20.83
C VAL A 210 11.90 6.14 20.77
N LEU A 211 12.31 6.77 19.66
CA LEU A 211 13.68 7.27 19.52
C LEU A 211 13.98 8.43 20.49
N SER A 212 13.01 9.32 20.72
CA SER A 212 13.17 10.44 21.64
C SER A 212 13.30 9.99 23.10
N GLU A 213 12.57 8.95 23.49
CA GLU A 213 12.67 8.34 24.82
C GLU A 213 14.01 7.61 25.01
N THR A 214 14.50 6.95 23.96
CA THR A 214 15.78 6.25 23.99
C THR A 214 16.95 7.22 24.21
N GLN A 215 16.98 8.38 23.53
CA GLN A 215 18.02 9.40 23.73
C GLN A 215 18.00 10.04 25.13
N LEU A 216 16.82 10.17 25.75
CA LEU A 216 16.68 10.66 27.11
C LEU A 216 17.19 9.64 28.15
N SER A 217 17.11 8.33 27.86
CA SER A 217 17.63 7.28 28.73
C SER A 217 19.16 7.15 28.67
N GLU A 218 19.79 7.35 27.50
CA GLU A 218 21.25 7.32 27.34
C GLU A 218 21.97 8.52 28.00
N THR A 219 21.28 9.64 28.21
CA THR A 219 21.87 10.84 28.86
C THR A 219 21.93 10.72 30.40
N ASN A 220 21.34 9.68 30.99
CA ASN A 220 21.27 9.48 32.44
C ASN A 220 22.25 8.42 33.00
N GLU A 221 23.22 7.94 32.19
CA GLU A 221 24.37 7.16 32.69
C GLU A 221 25.39 8.10 33.36
N PRO A 222 25.78 7.87 34.63
CA PRO A 222 26.75 8.74 35.29
C PRO A 222 28.15 8.45 34.74
N LEU A 223 28.70 9.40 33.96
CA LEU A 223 30.11 9.39 33.59
C LEU A 223 30.98 9.46 34.87
N SER A 224 31.66 8.35 35.18
CA SER A 224 32.78 8.35 36.10
C SER A 224 34.01 8.96 35.41
N ASP A 225 34.50 10.02 36.03
CA ASP A 225 35.78 10.72 35.94
C ASP A 225 36.89 10.14 35.02
N GLY A 226 37.46 11.00 34.18
CA GLY A 226 38.54 10.64 33.25
C GLY A 226 39.00 11.78 32.33
N THR A 227 39.59 12.82 32.94
CA THR A 227 40.37 13.93 32.34
C THR A 227 40.85 13.75 30.90
N CYS A 228 40.51 14.68 29.99
CA CYS A 228 41.37 15.04 28.86
C CYS A 228 41.22 16.53 28.50
N SER A 229 42.36 17.22 28.50
CA SER A 229 42.52 18.65 28.37
C SER A 229 42.29 19.16 26.95
N CYS A 230 41.64 20.32 26.80
CA CYS A 230 41.62 21.10 25.57
C CYS A 230 42.01 22.56 25.84
N PRO A 231 42.85 23.19 24.98
CA PRO A 231 42.99 24.64 24.97
C PRO A 231 42.15 25.29 23.85
N SER A 232 41.20 26.12 24.31
CA SER A 232 40.87 27.49 23.88
C SER A 232 40.57 27.88 22.43
N SER A 233 39.64 28.85 22.37
CA SER A 233 39.27 29.84 21.34
C SER A 233 38.18 29.37 20.35
N ASP A 234 37.10 30.11 20.07
CA ASP A 234 36.88 31.55 20.20
C ASP A 234 35.40 31.89 20.44
N SER A 235 35.24 33.05 21.05
CA SER A 235 34.09 33.82 21.49
C SER A 235 33.03 34.17 20.43
N ARG A 236 31.76 34.35 20.85
CA ARG A 236 31.09 35.68 20.88
C ARG A 236 29.74 35.67 21.62
N LEU A 237 29.69 36.51 22.66
CA LEU A 237 28.56 37.03 23.44
C LEU A 237 27.40 37.55 22.56
N GLN A 238 26.14 37.71 22.97
CA GLN A 238 25.54 38.36 24.15
C GLN A 238 23.99 38.25 23.94
N VAL A 239 23.06 38.18 24.90
CA VAL A 239 22.70 39.15 25.94
C VAL A 239 21.73 38.47 26.94
N LEU A 240 22.03 38.60 28.23
CA LEU A 240 21.17 38.35 29.40
C LEU A 240 20.21 39.52 29.63
N LEU A 241 19.04 39.25 30.22
CA LEU A 241 18.49 40.06 31.31
C LEU A 241 17.76 39.16 32.32
N ASP A 242 18.38 39.05 33.49
CA ASP A 242 17.90 38.56 34.78
C ASP A 242 16.69 39.41 35.28
N THR A 243 15.87 39.04 36.27
CA THR A 243 16.26 38.99 37.70
C THR A 243 15.15 38.41 38.60
N SER A 244 15.55 37.49 39.50
CA SER A 244 15.16 37.23 40.92
C SER A 244 13.68 37.22 41.38
N GLY A 245 13.21 36.36 42.28
CA GLY A 245 13.87 35.48 43.27
C GLY A 245 12.82 34.77 44.16
N PRO A 246 13.24 33.95 45.15
CA PRO A 246 12.47 32.83 45.71
C PRO A 246 11.80 33.14 47.07
N THR A 247 10.76 32.39 47.45
CA THR A 247 10.35 32.27 48.88
C THR A 247 9.72 30.90 49.16
N ILE A 248 10.09 30.35 50.32
CA ILE A 248 9.88 29.01 50.87
C ILE A 248 8.60 28.95 51.73
N GLU A 249 8.04 27.74 51.85
CA GLU A 249 7.11 27.20 52.88
C GLU A 249 5.65 27.69 52.94
N ALA A 250 4.70 26.77 52.73
CA ALA A 250 3.96 26.15 53.83
C ALA A 250 2.94 25.12 53.31
N SER A 251 2.91 23.96 53.97
CA SER A 251 1.88 22.93 53.84
C SER A 251 0.49 23.44 54.27
N SER A 252 -0.55 23.10 53.53
CA SER A 252 -1.89 22.95 54.09
C SER A 252 -2.65 21.84 53.39
N VAL A 253 -2.96 20.82 54.18
CA VAL A 253 -3.77 19.65 53.87
C VAL A 253 -5.26 20.02 53.75
N GLU A 254 -5.91 19.32 52.83
CA GLU A 254 -7.36 19.09 52.67
C GLU A 254 -8.28 20.24 52.24
N THR A 255 -8.89 20.06 51.06
CA THR A 255 -10.34 19.81 51.00
C THR A 255 -10.73 19.14 49.68
N LYS A 256 -11.39 17.99 49.79
CA LYS A 256 -12.13 17.33 48.70
C LYS A 256 -13.08 18.33 48.05
N SER A 257 -12.75 18.78 46.84
CA SER A 257 -13.77 19.14 45.85
C SER A 257 -14.00 17.91 44.97
N ILE A 258 -15.12 17.24 45.21
CA ILE A 258 -15.76 16.34 44.25
C ILE A 258 -16.14 17.22 43.06
N GLY A 259 -15.19 17.40 42.14
CA GLY A 259 -15.45 17.89 40.81
C GLY A 259 -15.95 16.70 40.02
N ILE A 260 -17.20 16.79 39.58
CA ILE A 260 -17.75 15.91 38.56
C ILE A 260 -16.85 16.12 37.33
N SER A 261 -15.81 15.29 37.19
CA SER A 261 -15.10 15.17 35.93
C SER A 261 -16.15 14.75 34.92
N ASP A 262 -16.36 15.56 33.89
CA ASP A 262 -17.13 15.18 32.72
C ASP A 262 -16.63 13.80 32.28
N LEU A 263 -17.40 12.76 32.62
CA LEU A 263 -17.12 11.40 32.21
C LEU A 263 -17.48 11.35 30.72
N SER A 264 -16.55 11.81 29.88
CA SER A 264 -16.54 11.43 28.48
C SER A 264 -16.69 9.92 28.45
N PRO A 265 -17.68 9.37 27.73
CA PRO A 265 -17.92 7.93 27.73
C PRO A 265 -16.63 7.21 27.33
N GLU A 266 -16.19 6.24 28.13
CA GLU A 266 -15.07 5.38 27.76
C GLU A 266 -15.38 4.74 26.41
N LYS A 267 -14.52 5.01 25.43
CA LYS A 267 -14.61 4.44 24.09
C LYS A 267 -13.67 3.24 24.01
N LEU A 268 -13.98 2.33 23.10
CA LEU A 268 -13.18 1.15 22.80
C LEU A 268 -12.46 1.35 21.47
N ALA A 269 -11.18 0.97 21.45
CA ALA A 269 -10.35 0.90 20.27
C ALA A 269 -9.77 -0.51 20.14
N VAL A 270 -9.53 -0.94 18.90
CA VAL A 270 -8.83 -2.19 18.60
C VAL A 270 -7.49 -1.83 17.99
N LYS A 271 -6.41 -2.25 18.64
CA LYS A 271 -5.06 -2.22 18.09
C LYS A 271 -4.86 -3.50 17.27
N LEU A 272 -4.42 -3.35 16.02
CA LEU A 272 -4.12 -4.47 15.12
C LEU A 272 -2.66 -4.40 14.70
N GLU A 273 -1.98 -5.53 14.75
CA GLU A 273 -0.62 -5.71 14.23
C GLU A 273 -0.64 -6.89 13.26
N PHE A 274 -0.15 -6.69 12.05
CA PHE A 274 -0.05 -7.75 11.05
C PHE A 274 0.86 -7.33 9.89
N THR A 275 1.50 -8.31 9.28
CA THR A 275 2.34 -8.15 8.11
C THR A 275 1.57 -8.55 6.85
N LEU A 276 1.69 -7.74 5.80
CA LEU A 276 1.11 -8.03 4.49
C LEU A 276 2.22 -8.15 3.43
N PRO A 277 2.11 -9.09 2.48
CA PRO A 277 2.98 -9.12 1.32
C PRO A 277 2.83 -7.86 0.46
N ALA A 278 3.84 -7.61 -0.38
CA ALA A 278 3.79 -6.55 -1.39
C ALA A 278 2.50 -6.60 -2.22
N SER A 279 2.06 -5.44 -2.72
CA SER A 279 0.82 -5.31 -3.52
C SER A 279 -0.48 -5.72 -2.79
N SER A 280 -0.46 -5.73 -1.45
CA SER A 280 -1.63 -5.92 -0.58
C SER A 280 -2.03 -4.62 0.11
N TYR A 281 -3.31 -4.49 0.46
CA TYR A 281 -3.87 -3.26 1.02
C TYR A 281 -4.47 -3.52 2.41
N ALA A 282 -3.90 -2.93 3.46
CA ALA A 282 -4.41 -3.05 4.84
C ALA A 282 -5.88 -2.62 4.97
N THR A 283 -6.30 -1.64 4.18
CA THR A 283 -7.70 -1.20 4.11
C THR A 283 -8.66 -2.30 3.68
N MET A 284 -8.22 -3.25 2.84
CA MET A 284 -9.05 -4.39 2.42
C MET A 284 -9.18 -5.42 3.53
N ALA A 285 -8.10 -5.68 4.29
CA ALA A 285 -8.15 -6.54 5.47
C ALA A 285 -9.08 -5.97 6.54
N ILE A 286 -8.99 -4.66 6.81
CA ILE A 286 -9.84 -4.00 7.80
C ILE A 286 -11.30 -3.91 7.32
N ARG A 287 -11.54 -3.67 6.03
CA ARG A 287 -12.89 -3.77 5.45
C ARG A 287 -13.48 -5.16 5.69
N GLU A 288 -12.68 -6.21 5.56
CA GLU A 288 -13.14 -7.58 5.81
C GLU A 288 -13.42 -7.83 7.30
N LEU A 289 -12.62 -7.30 8.22
CA LEU A 289 -12.86 -7.39 9.66
C LEU A 289 -14.12 -6.61 10.10
N THR A 290 -14.28 -5.38 9.61
CA THR A 290 -15.35 -4.46 10.00
C THR A 290 -16.65 -4.66 9.22
N LYS A 291 -16.60 -5.41 8.12
CA LYS A 291 -17.72 -5.61 7.17
C LYS A 291 -18.34 -4.29 6.68
N THR A 292 -17.56 -3.22 6.69
CA THR A 292 -18.02 -1.85 6.44
C THR A 292 -17.39 -1.27 5.17
N SER A 293 -18.05 -0.32 4.52
CA SER A 293 -17.50 0.37 3.35
C SER A 293 -16.27 1.20 3.73
N THR A 294 -15.28 1.30 2.83
CA THR A 294 -14.09 2.15 3.00
C THR A 294 -14.36 3.64 2.79
N SER A 295 -15.63 4.06 2.71
CA SER A 295 -15.97 5.48 2.59
C SER A 295 -15.59 6.25 3.85
N VAL A 296 -15.14 7.50 3.67
CA VAL A 296 -14.72 8.40 4.76
C VAL A 296 -15.83 8.56 5.82
N THR A 297 -17.10 8.49 5.41
CA THR A 297 -18.26 8.59 6.31
C THR A 297 -18.43 7.39 7.24
N SER A 298 -17.85 6.24 6.89
CA SER A 298 -17.99 4.98 7.65
C SER A 298 -16.73 4.64 8.45
N CYS A 299 -15.61 5.30 8.15
CA CYS A 299 -14.32 5.07 8.76
C CYS A 299 -14.14 5.98 9.98
N SER A 300 -14.75 5.59 11.11
CA SER A 300 -14.49 6.27 12.38
C SER A 300 -13.11 5.82 12.88
N ILE A 301 -12.10 6.66 12.61
CA ILE A 301 -10.78 6.72 13.27
C ILE A 301 -10.07 5.35 13.38
N LEU A 302 -9.35 4.99 12.32
CA LEU A 302 -8.33 3.94 12.36
C LEU A 302 -6.98 4.61 12.57
N PHE A 303 -6.34 4.38 13.72
CA PHE A 303 -4.94 4.73 13.94
C PHE A 303 -4.07 3.57 13.46
N PHE A 304 -3.18 3.84 12.51
CA PHE A 304 -2.20 2.88 12.02
C PHE A 304 -0.82 3.25 12.54
N GLY A 305 -0.17 2.34 13.25
CA GLY A 305 1.29 2.28 13.35
C GLY A 305 1.77 1.24 12.35
N PHE A 306 2.60 1.63 11.39
CA PHE A 306 3.32 0.67 10.54
C PHE A 306 4.71 0.51 11.13
N VAL A 307 5.06 -0.70 11.55
CA VAL A 307 6.45 -1.06 11.81
C VAL A 307 7.02 -1.53 10.47
N ASN A 308 7.91 -0.74 9.87
CA ASN A 308 8.73 -1.22 8.76
C ASN A 308 9.84 -2.10 9.34
N THR A 309 9.83 -3.38 8.99
CA THR A 309 11.02 -4.24 9.14
C THR A 309 11.78 -4.32 7.83
#